data_AF-A0A9D9LHP5-F1
#
_entry.id   AF-A0A9D9LHP5-F1
#
_cell.length_a   1.000
_cell.length_b   1.000
_cell.length_c   1.000
_cell.angle_alpha   90.00
_cell.angle_beta   90.00
_cell.angle_gamma   90.00
#
_symmetry.space_group_name_H-M   'P 1'
#
loop_
_entity.id
_entity.type
_entity.pdbx_description
1 polymer ?
#
loop_
_entity_poly.entity_id
_entity_poly.type
_entity_poly.pdbx_seq_one_letter_code
_entity_poly.pdbx_strand_id
1 'polypeptide(L)'
;MRWPQAVIRLGQLLSLVLLCGWSLSCSNENGYRFVNTISGEDASPTPPLDAENTLLGALDTASIAPAVHHLAAPEMEGRGRGTPGNALARAYIASRLRHAGLTPLFRGTFEQPTFVKDGGDQPHGVNVGAYLPAAEPTTDWIVLVAHYDHLGMRGREVYPGADDNAAAVAMLLTLGDVLGRARPPLRRHVVLLFPDAEEPPNTRTDRMGSTWFWRHPPFPLATLHCAIIFDLLVGPRNPVLRRAGLADVVFVLGAEASPGLAKLARGVPPEPGVEPLLLGLPLIEAYPFIPWRRFAQSDYHGLRDAGGRPFLFVTGGRAPTYHTTEDTPDTLDYPKLAALARWVARLLTRSAEGPPDLDWADMAADPLADARTVLRLCANFGDGSQFPWLLRRALRADRARIQALLHAWEAGAAPTDAEYRELALMTLRLQATHWHPTGWWFAVW
;
A
#
# COMPACT_ATOMS: atom_id res chain seq x y z
N MET A 1 29.12 13.38 -12.35
CA MET A 1 30.35 12.56 -12.35
C MET A 1 29.96 11.09 -12.40
N ARG A 2 30.27 10.38 -13.51
CA ARG A 2 29.99 8.93 -13.63
C ARG A 2 31.10 8.17 -12.91
N TRP A 3 30.76 7.41 -11.86
CA TRP A 3 31.71 6.50 -11.20
C TRP A 3 31.97 5.28 -12.09
N PRO A 4 33.22 4.78 -12.20
CA PRO A 4 33.53 3.62 -13.03
C PRO A 4 32.88 2.34 -12.48
N GLN A 5 32.38 1.48 -13.38
CA GLN A 5 31.65 0.23 -13.06
C GLN A 5 32.39 -0.73 -12.12
N ALA A 6 33.72 -0.62 -12.02
CA ALA A 6 34.54 -1.42 -11.10
C ALA A 6 34.37 -1.02 -9.61
N VAL A 7 34.14 0.27 -9.33
CA VAL A 7 33.90 0.77 -7.95
C VAL A 7 32.49 0.37 -7.48
N ILE A 8 31.54 0.30 -8.41
CA ILE A 8 30.18 -0.20 -8.19
C ILE A 8 30.20 -1.69 -7.81
N ARG A 9 31.02 -2.51 -8.47
CA ARG A 9 31.18 -3.95 -8.13
C ARG A 9 31.87 -4.19 -6.78
N LEU A 10 32.77 -3.29 -6.36
CA LEU A 10 33.44 -3.39 -5.07
C LEU A 10 32.51 -2.99 -3.91
N GLY A 11 31.66 -1.98 -4.11
CA GLY A 11 30.58 -1.62 -3.19
C GLY A 11 29.52 -2.73 -3.04
N GLN A 12 29.17 -3.40 -4.14
CA GLN A 12 28.27 -4.58 -4.14
C GLN A 12 28.81 -5.73 -3.29
N LEU A 13 30.13 -5.97 -3.27
CA LEU A 13 30.73 -7.00 -2.43
C LEU A 13 30.77 -6.61 -0.94
N LEU A 14 31.07 -5.35 -0.62
CA LEU A 14 31.16 -4.88 0.78
C LEU A 14 29.80 -4.83 1.49
N SER A 15 28.73 -4.45 0.77
CA SER A 15 27.35 -4.48 1.31
C SER A 15 26.81 -5.90 1.48
N LEU A 16 27.15 -6.82 0.58
CA LEU A 16 26.82 -8.25 0.73
C LEU A 16 27.64 -8.93 1.83
N VAL A 17 28.91 -8.58 2.01
CA VAL A 17 29.78 -9.14 3.07
C VAL A 17 29.28 -8.71 4.46
N LEU A 18 28.78 -7.48 4.60
CA LEU A 18 28.12 -7.02 5.84
C LEU A 18 26.79 -7.76 6.12
N LEU A 19 26.07 -8.19 5.08
CA LEU A 19 24.85 -9.00 5.17
C LEU A 19 25.11 -10.51 5.37
N CYS A 20 26.35 -10.97 5.18
CA CYS A 20 26.72 -12.39 5.23
C CYS A 20 27.48 -12.81 6.50
N GLY A 21 27.80 -11.91 7.44
CA GLY A 21 28.82 -12.25 8.44
C GLY A 21 28.79 -11.57 9.80
N TRP A 22 27.67 -11.07 10.31
CA TRP A 22 27.61 -10.59 11.70
C TRP A 22 26.28 -10.98 12.37
N SER A 23 26.27 -12.13 13.04
CA SER A 23 25.29 -12.44 14.08
C SER A 23 25.69 -11.65 15.35
N LEU A 24 25.42 -10.35 15.36
CA LEU A 24 25.46 -9.58 16.61
C LEU A 24 24.29 -10.04 17.46
N SER A 25 24.58 -10.88 18.46
CA SER A 25 23.69 -11.19 19.57
C SER A 25 23.49 -9.92 20.41
N CYS A 26 22.66 -9.01 19.92
CA CYS A 26 22.06 -7.95 20.71
C CYS A 26 20.70 -8.46 21.20
N SER A 27 20.63 -8.81 22.48
CA SER A 27 19.43 -9.16 23.23
C SER A 27 18.59 -7.91 23.55
N ASN A 28 18.13 -7.20 22.52
CA ASN A 28 17.05 -6.23 22.68
C ASN A 28 15.84 -6.77 21.95
N GLU A 29 14.87 -7.23 22.74
CA GLU A 29 13.50 -7.48 22.32
C GLU A 29 13.03 -6.26 21.51
N ASN A 30 12.55 -6.47 20.29
CA ASN A 30 11.92 -5.42 19.48
C ASN A 30 10.52 -5.07 20.01
N GLY A 31 10.02 -5.82 20.99
CA GLY A 31 8.74 -5.59 21.65
C GLY A 31 7.55 -5.92 20.75
N TYR A 32 7.70 -6.90 19.84
CA TYR A 32 6.59 -7.29 18.97
C TYR A 32 5.49 -7.96 19.78
N ARG A 33 4.25 -7.62 19.46
CA ARG A 33 3.08 -8.39 19.90
C ARG A 33 2.79 -9.45 18.85
N PHE A 34 3.23 -10.68 19.09
CA PHE A 34 2.93 -11.78 18.18
C PHE A 34 1.44 -12.16 18.25
N VAL A 35 0.83 -12.25 17.07
CA VAL A 35 -0.55 -12.68 16.88
C VAL A 35 -0.59 -13.86 15.91
N ASN A 36 -1.75 -14.52 15.85
CA ASN A 36 -2.03 -15.55 14.85
C ASN A 36 -3.39 -15.24 14.23
N THR A 37 -3.38 -14.43 13.20
CA THR A 37 -4.59 -13.96 12.52
C THR A 37 -5.11 -14.97 11.51
N ILE A 38 -4.31 -15.97 11.13
CA ILE A 38 -4.66 -16.99 10.12
C ILE A 38 -5.30 -18.25 10.70
N SER A 39 -5.16 -18.53 12.00
CA SER A 39 -5.78 -19.68 12.65
C SER A 39 -7.21 -19.43 13.15
N GLY A 40 -7.70 -18.20 13.08
CA GLY A 40 -9.05 -17.86 13.52
C GLY A 40 -10.12 -18.32 12.52
N GLU A 41 -11.26 -18.79 13.03
CA GLU A 41 -12.43 -19.17 12.24
C GLU A 41 -12.84 -18.06 11.26
N ASP A 42 -13.07 -18.43 10.00
CA ASP A 42 -13.55 -17.52 8.97
C ASP A 42 -14.96 -16.98 9.32
N ALA A 43 -15.28 -15.77 8.87
CA ALA A 43 -16.61 -15.20 9.09
C ALA A 43 -17.70 -15.95 8.32
N SER A 44 -18.84 -16.14 8.98
CA SER A 44 -20.16 -16.52 8.43
C SER A 44 -20.66 -15.52 7.35
N PRO A 45 -21.73 -15.84 6.59
CA PRO A 45 -21.86 -15.55 5.16
C PRO A 45 -22.00 -14.08 4.77
N THR A 46 -21.68 -13.86 3.50
CA THR A 46 -21.67 -12.62 2.73
C THR A 46 -22.99 -11.84 2.80
N PRO A 47 -22.98 -10.50 2.90
CA PRO A 47 -24.18 -9.69 2.70
C PRO A 47 -24.76 -9.89 1.28
N PRO A 48 -26.03 -9.50 1.02
CA PRO A 48 -26.74 -9.92 -0.18
C PRO A 48 -26.11 -9.41 -1.48
N LEU A 49 -26.06 -10.31 -2.46
CA LEU A 49 -25.44 -10.21 -3.79
C LEU A 49 -25.93 -9.04 -4.68
N ASP A 50 -27.07 -8.42 -4.38
CA ASP A 50 -27.75 -7.51 -5.32
C ASP A 50 -27.09 -6.12 -5.42
N ALA A 51 -26.66 -5.56 -4.28
CA ALA A 51 -25.87 -4.32 -4.28
C ALA A 51 -24.46 -4.58 -4.83
N GLU A 52 -23.88 -5.74 -4.50
CA GLU A 52 -22.55 -6.14 -4.91
C GLU A 52 -22.43 -6.31 -6.43
N ASN A 53 -23.31 -7.10 -7.06
CA ASN A 53 -23.25 -7.37 -8.50
C ASN A 53 -23.41 -6.11 -9.38
N THR A 54 -24.22 -5.14 -8.92
CA THR A 54 -24.41 -3.86 -9.61
C THR A 54 -23.14 -2.99 -9.55
N LEU A 55 -22.43 -3.00 -8.41
CA LEU A 55 -21.17 -2.26 -8.25
C LEU A 55 -20.03 -2.89 -9.06
N LEU A 56 -19.95 -4.22 -9.08
CA LEU A 56 -18.83 -4.95 -9.68
C LEU A 56 -18.80 -4.88 -11.21
N GLY A 57 -19.96 -4.91 -11.87
CA GLY A 57 -20.04 -4.91 -13.34
C GLY A 57 -19.54 -3.62 -13.99
N ALA A 58 -19.51 -2.50 -13.25
CA ALA A 58 -19.05 -1.20 -13.74
C ALA A 58 -17.55 -0.94 -13.51
N LEU A 59 -16.86 -1.82 -12.78
CA LEU A 59 -15.44 -1.74 -12.47
C LEU A 59 -14.65 -2.61 -13.45
N ASP A 60 -14.39 -2.07 -14.62
CA ASP A 60 -13.67 -2.73 -15.70
C ASP A 60 -12.52 -1.86 -16.24
N THR A 61 -11.75 -2.41 -17.18
CA THR A 61 -10.63 -1.70 -17.79
C THR A 61 -11.08 -0.43 -18.54
N ALA A 62 -12.23 -0.48 -19.22
CA ALA A 62 -12.72 0.64 -20.01
C ALA A 62 -13.18 1.82 -19.14
N SER A 63 -13.65 1.56 -17.92
CA SER A 63 -14.04 2.60 -16.97
C SER A 63 -12.85 3.20 -16.21
N ILE A 64 -11.82 2.41 -15.89
CA ILE A 64 -10.67 2.86 -15.09
C ILE A 64 -9.57 3.51 -15.94
N ALA A 65 -9.20 2.89 -17.08
CA ALA A 65 -8.04 3.31 -17.87
C ALA A 65 -8.05 4.79 -18.30
N PRO A 66 -9.19 5.38 -18.73
CA PRO A 66 -9.21 6.79 -19.15
C PRO A 66 -8.73 7.76 -18.06
N ALA A 67 -9.01 7.47 -16.79
CA ALA A 67 -8.57 8.30 -15.68
C ALA A 67 -7.06 8.19 -15.42
N VAL A 68 -6.49 6.98 -15.57
CA VAL A 68 -5.03 6.78 -15.50
C VAL A 68 -4.34 7.56 -16.62
N HIS A 69 -4.80 7.39 -17.86
CA HIS A 69 -4.25 8.10 -19.01
C HIS A 69 -4.33 9.62 -18.86
N HIS A 70 -5.43 10.14 -18.30
CA HIS A 70 -5.58 11.57 -18.06
C HIS A 70 -4.62 12.09 -16.98
N LEU A 71 -4.53 11.39 -15.86
CA LEU A 71 -3.69 11.80 -14.74
C LEU A 71 -2.19 11.68 -15.06
N ALA A 72 -1.79 10.68 -15.83
CA ALA A 72 -0.41 10.47 -16.28
C ALA A 72 -0.10 11.12 -17.65
N ALA A 73 -0.98 11.98 -18.15
CA ALA A 73 -0.77 12.66 -19.43
C ALA A 73 0.41 13.65 -19.34
N PRO A 74 1.13 13.92 -20.45
CA PRO A 74 2.21 14.90 -20.47
C PRO A 74 1.81 16.30 -19.94
N GLU A 75 0.56 16.70 -20.18
CA GLU A 75 -0.02 17.98 -19.72
C GLU A 75 -0.12 18.07 -18.20
N MET A 76 -0.10 16.94 -17.50
CA MET A 76 -0.08 16.89 -16.03
C MET A 76 1.31 17.11 -15.47
N GLU A 77 2.35 17.23 -16.30
CA GLU A 77 3.73 17.56 -15.91
C GLU A 77 4.26 16.71 -14.74
N GLY A 78 3.78 15.46 -14.61
CA GLY A 78 4.14 14.56 -13.52
C GLY A 78 3.59 14.95 -12.14
N ARG A 79 2.57 15.81 -12.08
CA ARG A 79 1.77 16.15 -10.89
C ARG A 79 2.61 16.58 -9.67
N GLY A 80 3.78 17.19 -9.90
CA GLY A 80 4.65 17.70 -8.85
C GLY A 80 3.93 18.70 -7.96
N ARG A 81 3.90 18.48 -6.65
CA ARG A 81 3.24 19.40 -5.69
C ARG A 81 3.54 20.87 -6.00
N GLY A 82 2.48 21.68 -6.15
CA GLY A 82 2.59 23.12 -6.41
C GLY A 82 2.87 23.50 -7.87
N THR A 83 2.94 22.55 -8.80
CA THR A 83 3.06 22.82 -10.24
C THR A 83 1.69 23.04 -10.91
N PRO A 84 1.65 23.62 -12.13
CA PRO A 84 0.43 23.69 -12.92
C PRO A 84 -0.22 22.32 -13.16
N GLY A 85 0.59 21.31 -13.47
CA GLY A 85 0.13 19.93 -13.66
C GLY A 85 -0.53 19.30 -12.43
N ASN A 86 0.00 19.57 -11.23
CA ASN A 86 -0.66 19.18 -9.97
C ASN A 86 -2.00 19.89 -9.76
N ALA A 87 -2.09 21.19 -10.07
CA ALA A 87 -3.36 21.93 -10.00
C ALA A 87 -4.41 21.41 -11.01
N LEU A 88 -3.98 20.98 -12.20
CA LEU A 88 -4.84 20.32 -13.19
C LEU A 88 -5.36 18.97 -12.67
N ALA A 89 -4.49 18.14 -12.09
CA ALA A 89 -4.89 16.87 -11.48
C ALA A 89 -5.92 17.09 -10.34
N ARG A 90 -5.66 18.08 -9.46
CA ARG A 90 -6.60 18.48 -8.40
C ARG A 90 -7.98 18.85 -8.96
N ALA A 91 -8.01 19.72 -9.98
CA ALA A 91 -9.25 20.17 -10.61
C ALA A 91 -10.00 19.01 -11.27
N TYR A 92 -9.27 18.09 -11.92
CA TYR A 92 -9.84 16.88 -12.51
C TYR A 92 -10.50 15.99 -11.45
N ILE A 93 -9.80 15.68 -10.36
CA ILE A 93 -10.31 14.85 -9.26
C ILE A 93 -11.57 15.49 -8.65
N ALA A 94 -11.51 16.77 -8.29
CA ALA A 94 -12.66 17.48 -7.72
C ALA A 94 -13.86 17.52 -8.70
N SER A 95 -13.60 17.66 -10.00
CA SER A 95 -14.62 17.58 -11.03
C SER A 95 -15.25 16.19 -11.09
N ARG A 96 -14.46 15.12 -11.10
CA ARG A 96 -14.96 13.73 -11.13
C ARG A 96 -15.81 13.40 -9.91
N LEU A 97 -15.40 13.82 -8.71
CA LEU A 97 -16.18 13.63 -7.47
C LEU A 97 -17.52 14.38 -7.51
N ARG A 98 -17.53 15.62 -8.05
CA ARG A 98 -18.77 16.38 -8.24
C ARG A 98 -19.71 15.72 -9.25
N HIS A 99 -19.20 15.24 -10.38
CA HIS A 99 -20.00 14.55 -11.40
C HIS A 99 -20.56 13.22 -10.89
N ALA A 100 -19.83 12.53 -10.03
CA ALA A 100 -20.33 11.35 -9.31
C ALA A 100 -21.46 11.69 -8.31
N GLY A 101 -21.70 12.97 -8.02
CA GLY A 101 -22.70 13.41 -7.05
C GLY A 101 -22.28 13.16 -5.59
N LEU A 102 -20.99 12.93 -5.31
CA LEU A 102 -20.51 12.75 -3.94
C LEU A 102 -20.56 14.06 -3.15
N THR A 103 -20.73 13.95 -1.84
CA THR A 103 -20.82 15.11 -0.96
C THR A 103 -19.41 15.66 -0.70
N PRO A 104 -19.18 16.99 -0.82
CA PRO A 104 -17.90 17.59 -0.47
C PRO A 104 -17.55 17.34 1.00
N LEU A 105 -16.31 16.91 1.28
CA LEU A 105 -15.90 16.46 2.61
C LEU A 105 -15.57 17.63 3.56
N PHE A 106 -15.13 18.78 3.04
CA PHE A 106 -14.51 19.83 3.84
C PHE A 106 -15.38 21.09 3.90
N ARG A 107 -16.32 21.16 4.85
CA ARG A 107 -17.19 22.33 5.08
C ARG A 107 -17.87 22.85 3.80
N GLY A 108 -18.35 21.93 2.96
CA GLY A 108 -19.01 22.24 1.69
C GLY A 108 -18.08 22.39 0.49
N THR A 109 -16.77 22.21 0.65
CA THR A 109 -15.79 22.16 -0.45
C THR A 109 -15.18 20.77 -0.59
N PHE A 110 -14.65 20.47 -1.77
CA PHE A 110 -13.89 19.24 -2.03
C PHE A 110 -12.42 19.39 -1.63
N GLU A 111 -11.96 20.59 -1.28
CA GLU A 111 -10.54 20.90 -1.11
C GLU A 111 -10.21 21.26 0.34
N GLN A 112 -9.15 20.67 0.87
CA GLN A 112 -8.56 21.01 2.17
C GLN A 112 -7.14 21.52 1.95
N PRO A 113 -6.92 22.84 2.02
CA PRO A 113 -5.58 23.41 2.08
C PRO A 113 -4.81 22.84 3.28
N THR A 114 -3.55 22.47 3.06
CA THR A 114 -2.67 21.91 4.08
C THR A 114 -1.60 22.93 4.45
N PHE A 115 -1.18 22.94 5.71
CA PHE A 115 -0.20 23.92 6.20
C PHE A 115 0.92 23.23 6.95
N VAL A 116 2.09 23.87 6.97
CA VAL A 116 3.27 23.39 7.68
C VAL A 116 3.67 24.44 8.71
N LYS A 117 4.20 24.00 9.85
CA LYS A 117 4.45 24.86 11.03
C LYS A 117 5.28 26.12 10.71
N ASP A 118 6.21 26.02 9.75
CA ASP A 118 7.09 27.11 9.34
C ASP A 118 6.69 27.78 8.02
N GLY A 119 5.50 27.46 7.47
CA GLY A 119 5.03 27.90 6.14
C GLY A 119 4.22 29.19 6.12
N GLY A 120 3.90 29.76 7.29
CA GLY A 120 2.97 30.90 7.40
C GLY A 120 1.55 30.54 6.93
N ASP A 121 0.83 31.55 6.41
CA ASP A 121 -0.57 31.40 5.97
C ASP A 121 -0.70 30.86 4.52
N GLN A 122 0.41 30.50 3.87
CA GLN A 122 0.37 29.93 2.52
C GLN A 122 0.20 28.40 2.60
N PRO A 123 -0.79 27.83 1.89
CA PRO A 123 -0.94 26.38 1.83
C PRO A 123 0.30 25.70 1.23
N HIS A 124 0.76 24.63 1.87
CA HIS A 124 1.85 23.78 1.39
C HIS A 124 1.39 22.85 0.25
N GLY A 125 0.13 22.39 0.32
CA GLY A 125 -0.53 21.56 -0.67
C GLY A 125 -2.05 21.64 -0.50
N VAL A 126 -2.80 20.89 -1.30
CA VAL A 126 -4.27 20.85 -1.19
C VAL A 126 -4.77 19.43 -1.37
N ASN A 127 -5.31 18.85 -0.30
CA ASN A 127 -5.98 17.56 -0.37
C ASN A 127 -7.33 17.71 -1.07
N VAL A 128 -7.77 16.66 -1.75
CA VAL A 128 -9.13 16.56 -2.32
C VAL A 128 -9.90 15.45 -1.61
N GLY A 129 -11.17 15.67 -1.28
CA GLY A 129 -11.97 14.70 -0.57
C GLY A 129 -13.47 14.85 -0.80
N ALA A 130 -14.15 13.72 -0.91
CA ALA A 130 -15.61 13.62 -0.93
C ALA A 130 -16.06 12.41 -0.13
N TYR A 131 -17.35 12.34 0.18
CA TYR A 131 -17.91 11.16 0.83
C TYR A 131 -19.30 10.80 0.31
N LEU A 132 -19.62 9.51 0.40
CA LEU A 132 -20.97 8.97 0.32
C LEU A 132 -21.52 8.87 1.75
N PRO A 133 -22.63 9.56 2.08
CA PRO A 133 -23.26 9.40 3.39
C PRO A 133 -23.79 7.97 3.58
N ALA A 134 -23.74 7.49 4.82
CA ALA A 134 -24.42 6.26 5.22
C ALA A 134 -25.94 6.36 4.96
N ALA A 135 -26.57 5.20 4.77
CA ALA A 135 -28.03 5.11 4.56
C ALA A 135 -28.82 5.56 5.79
N GLU A 136 -28.30 5.23 6.98
CA GLU A 136 -28.89 5.55 8.28
C GLU A 136 -27.96 6.48 9.08
N PRO A 137 -28.50 7.28 10.03
CA PRO A 137 -27.67 8.13 10.88
C PRO A 137 -26.60 7.32 11.64
N THR A 138 -25.34 7.69 11.42
CA THR A 138 -24.18 7.08 12.06
C THR A 138 -23.07 8.10 12.22
N THR A 139 -22.15 7.84 13.14
CA THR A 139 -20.92 8.60 13.32
C THR A 139 -19.70 7.91 12.71
N ASP A 140 -19.85 6.69 12.21
CA ASP A 140 -18.73 5.86 11.78
C ASP A 140 -18.27 6.18 10.34
N TRP A 141 -16.96 6.27 10.16
CA TRP A 141 -16.32 6.60 8.89
C TRP A 141 -15.37 5.50 8.42
N ILE A 142 -15.38 5.24 7.12
CA ILE A 142 -14.34 4.51 6.40
C ILE A 142 -13.66 5.49 5.45
N VAL A 143 -12.33 5.45 5.39
CA VAL A 143 -11.56 6.34 4.50
C VAL A 143 -10.73 5.52 3.53
N LEU A 144 -11.00 5.68 2.23
CA LEU A 144 -10.15 5.17 1.16
C LEU A 144 -9.18 6.26 0.73
N VAL A 145 -7.88 5.94 0.65
CA VAL A 145 -6.81 6.93 0.45
C VAL A 145 -5.93 6.54 -0.74
N ALA A 146 -5.66 7.50 -1.62
CA ALA A 146 -4.63 7.41 -2.65
C ALA A 146 -4.08 8.82 -2.95
N HIS A 147 -2.81 9.09 -2.70
CA HIS A 147 -2.22 10.39 -3.07
C HIS A 147 -2.25 10.63 -4.57
N TYR A 148 -2.34 11.90 -4.97
CA TYR A 148 -2.44 12.28 -6.39
C TYR A 148 -1.21 13.01 -6.93
N ASP A 149 -0.31 13.47 -6.06
CA ASP A 149 0.95 14.03 -6.49
C ASP A 149 1.88 12.94 -7.04
N HIS A 150 2.87 13.37 -7.79
CA HIS A 150 4.01 12.55 -8.19
C HIS A 150 5.26 13.45 -8.28
N LEU A 151 6.37 12.94 -8.82
CA LEU A 151 7.68 13.60 -8.81
C LEU A 151 7.80 14.89 -9.66
N GLY A 152 6.85 15.16 -10.56
CA GLY A 152 6.89 16.30 -11.46
C GLY A 152 7.87 16.17 -12.63
N MET A 153 8.45 17.31 -13.05
CA MET A 153 9.46 17.36 -14.11
C MET A 153 10.87 17.51 -13.56
N ARG A 154 11.84 16.85 -14.20
CA ARG A 154 13.27 17.08 -13.99
C ARG A 154 13.92 17.51 -15.30
N GLY A 155 14.21 18.80 -15.43
CA GLY A 155 14.67 19.37 -16.70
C GLY A 155 13.56 19.27 -17.75
N ARG A 156 13.77 18.46 -18.78
CA ARG A 156 12.78 18.22 -19.86
C ARG A 156 12.04 16.89 -19.71
N GLU A 157 12.41 16.08 -18.73
CA GLU A 157 11.83 14.77 -18.50
C GLU A 157 10.61 14.90 -17.57
N VAL A 158 9.50 14.30 -18.00
CA VAL A 158 8.28 14.16 -17.19
C VAL A 158 8.32 12.78 -16.55
N TYR A 159 8.05 12.72 -15.25
CA TYR A 159 7.82 11.48 -14.53
C TYR A 159 6.29 11.30 -14.47
N PRO A 160 5.68 10.39 -15.25
CA PRO A 160 4.23 10.42 -15.43
C PRO A 160 3.46 9.85 -14.23
N GLY A 161 4.06 8.93 -13.47
CA GLY A 161 3.44 8.36 -12.27
C GLY A 161 2.15 7.60 -12.56
N ALA A 162 2.17 6.71 -13.55
CA ALA A 162 0.97 5.97 -13.94
C ALA A 162 0.55 4.93 -12.90
N ASP A 163 1.48 4.08 -12.45
CA ASP A 163 1.24 3.20 -11.30
C ASP A 163 1.35 3.96 -9.98
N ASP A 164 2.20 5.01 -9.95
CA ASP A 164 2.52 5.83 -8.77
C ASP A 164 2.02 7.30 -8.90
N ASN A 165 0.82 7.64 -8.46
CA ASN A 165 -0.22 6.75 -7.97
C ASN A 165 -1.53 6.97 -8.73
N ALA A 166 -1.42 7.31 -10.02
CA ALA A 166 -2.59 7.58 -10.87
C ALA A 166 -3.51 6.35 -10.99
N ALA A 167 -2.97 5.13 -10.93
CA ALA A 167 -3.73 3.88 -10.94
C ALA A 167 -4.70 3.78 -9.74
N ALA A 168 -4.24 4.05 -8.52
CA ALA A 168 -5.11 4.04 -7.35
C ALA A 168 -6.11 5.19 -7.36
N VAL A 169 -5.68 6.38 -7.77
CA VAL A 169 -6.58 7.53 -7.93
C VAL A 169 -7.70 7.21 -8.92
N ALA A 170 -7.36 6.65 -10.08
CA ALA A 170 -8.31 6.25 -11.11
C ALA A 170 -9.29 5.17 -10.62
N MET A 171 -8.79 4.17 -9.88
CA MET A 171 -9.61 3.14 -9.27
C MET A 171 -10.63 3.75 -8.29
N LEU A 172 -10.20 4.63 -7.39
CA LEU A 172 -11.08 5.28 -6.42
C LEU A 172 -12.07 6.25 -7.08
N LEU A 173 -11.66 7.00 -8.11
CA LEU A 173 -12.58 7.85 -8.88
C LEU A 173 -13.66 7.04 -9.59
N THR A 174 -13.31 5.86 -10.11
CA THR A 174 -14.26 4.96 -10.77
C THR A 174 -15.21 4.36 -9.74
N LEU A 175 -14.68 3.86 -8.61
CA LEU A 175 -15.49 3.39 -7.49
C LEU A 175 -16.43 4.49 -6.97
N GLY A 176 -15.96 5.73 -6.89
CA GLY A 176 -16.77 6.89 -6.49
C GLY A 176 -17.92 7.19 -7.44
N ASP A 177 -17.70 7.12 -8.76
CA ASP A 177 -18.77 7.28 -9.76
C ASP A 177 -19.83 6.17 -9.62
N VAL A 178 -19.38 4.93 -9.45
CA VAL A 178 -20.29 3.79 -9.25
C VAL A 178 -21.09 3.93 -7.95
N LEU A 179 -20.44 4.25 -6.83
CA LEU A 179 -21.09 4.49 -5.53
C LEU A 179 -22.07 5.66 -5.58
N GLY A 180 -21.68 6.75 -6.24
CA GLY A 180 -22.50 7.96 -6.37
C GLY A 180 -23.76 7.75 -7.20
N ARG A 181 -23.69 6.93 -8.27
CA ARG A 181 -24.84 6.54 -9.09
C ARG A 181 -25.73 5.50 -8.43
N ALA A 182 -25.13 4.45 -7.87
CA ALA A 182 -25.88 3.32 -7.31
C ALA A 182 -26.47 3.64 -5.93
N ARG A 183 -25.82 4.52 -5.15
CA ARG A 183 -26.19 4.87 -3.77
C ARG A 183 -26.54 3.63 -2.92
N PRO A 184 -25.64 2.63 -2.83
CA PRO A 184 -25.91 1.43 -2.04
C PRO A 184 -26.16 1.82 -0.58
N PRO A 185 -27.05 1.09 0.13
CA PRO A 185 -27.45 1.45 1.49
C PRO A 185 -26.40 1.04 2.53
N LEU A 186 -25.22 1.65 2.48
CA LEU A 186 -24.09 1.33 3.38
C LEU A 186 -24.33 1.85 4.80
N ARG A 187 -23.94 1.07 5.81
CA ARG A 187 -24.11 1.45 7.23
C ARG A 187 -23.11 2.49 7.77
N ARG A 188 -22.07 2.84 7.00
CA ARG A 188 -21.01 3.78 7.40
C ARG A 188 -20.78 4.82 6.32
N HIS A 189 -20.33 6.01 6.71
CA HIS A 189 -19.91 7.02 5.74
C HIS A 189 -18.64 6.55 5.03
N VAL A 190 -18.58 6.69 3.71
CA VAL A 190 -17.42 6.28 2.91
C VAL A 190 -16.76 7.51 2.32
N VAL A 191 -15.52 7.76 2.73
CA VAL A 191 -14.69 8.85 2.24
C VAL A 191 -13.76 8.37 1.14
N LEU A 192 -13.67 9.15 0.07
CA LEU A 192 -12.58 9.08 -0.91
C LEU A 192 -11.67 10.28 -0.68
N LEU A 193 -10.44 10.02 -0.22
CA LEU A 193 -9.44 11.02 0.08
C LEU A 193 -8.27 10.90 -0.91
N PHE A 194 -7.88 12.04 -1.46
CA PHE A 194 -6.74 12.19 -2.36
C PHE A 194 -5.76 13.20 -1.77
N PRO A 195 -4.81 12.74 -0.94
CA PRO A 195 -3.78 13.61 -0.39
C PRO A 195 -2.84 14.18 -1.45
N ASP A 196 -2.31 15.36 -1.18
CA ASP A 196 -1.21 15.97 -1.94
C ASP A 196 0.11 15.81 -1.16
N ALA A 197 1.23 16.04 -1.82
CA ALA A 197 2.56 16.07 -1.18
C ALA A 197 2.95 14.77 -0.44
N GLU A 198 2.59 13.59 -0.94
CA GLU A 198 3.14 12.32 -0.43
C GLU A 198 4.62 12.24 -0.75
N GLU A 199 5.02 12.62 -1.97
CA GLU A 199 6.29 12.25 -2.59
C GLU A 199 7.52 12.98 -2.00
N PRO A 200 8.75 12.45 -2.19
CA PRO A 200 9.97 13.11 -1.74
C PRO A 200 10.07 14.54 -2.29
N PRO A 201 10.43 15.53 -1.46
CA PRO A 201 11.02 15.39 -0.12
C PRO A 201 10.01 15.41 1.03
N ASN A 202 8.71 15.31 0.78
CA ASN A 202 7.66 15.44 1.80
C ASN A 202 7.32 14.12 2.49
N THR A 203 7.58 12.98 1.85
CA THR A 203 7.33 11.64 2.40
C THR A 203 7.84 11.49 3.82
N ARG A 204 7.01 10.93 4.71
CA ARG A 204 7.30 10.70 6.13
C ARG A 204 7.60 11.98 6.91
N THR A 205 6.93 13.08 6.57
CA THR A 205 7.05 14.34 7.30
C THR A 205 5.68 14.94 7.59
N ASP A 206 5.68 15.97 8.44
CA ASP A 206 4.52 16.84 8.70
C ASP A 206 4.01 17.58 7.46
N ARG A 207 4.75 17.51 6.35
CA ARG A 207 4.42 18.18 5.09
C ARG A 207 3.51 17.36 4.19
N MET A 208 3.32 16.07 4.48
CA MET A 208 2.39 15.23 3.73
C MET A 208 0.96 15.73 3.93
N GLY A 209 0.20 15.78 2.84
CA GLY A 209 -1.20 16.14 2.89
C GLY A 209 -2.02 15.19 3.75
N SER A 210 -1.70 13.89 3.74
CA SER A 210 -2.31 12.89 4.60
C SER A 210 -2.01 13.13 6.08
N THR A 211 -0.76 13.50 6.43
CA THR A 211 -0.42 13.91 7.81
C THR A 211 -1.25 15.10 8.28
N TRP A 212 -1.46 16.09 7.41
CA TRP A 212 -2.36 17.21 7.73
C TRP A 212 -3.81 16.74 7.93
N PHE A 213 -4.33 15.89 7.04
CA PHE A 213 -5.69 15.36 7.13
C PHE A 213 -5.94 14.62 8.44
N TRP A 214 -5.05 13.70 8.84
CA TRP A 214 -5.23 12.89 10.05
C TRP A 214 -5.14 13.70 11.34
N ARG A 215 -4.44 14.85 11.31
CA ARG A 215 -4.40 15.80 12.43
C ARG A 215 -5.60 16.76 12.45
N HIS A 216 -6.22 16.98 11.30
CA HIS A 216 -7.36 17.89 11.14
C HIS A 216 -8.53 17.22 10.40
N PRO A 217 -9.00 16.04 10.87
CA PRO A 217 -10.07 15.34 10.19
C PRO A 217 -11.38 16.14 10.30
N PRO A 218 -12.26 16.08 9.28
CA PRO A 218 -13.56 16.75 9.30
C PRO A 218 -14.58 16.04 10.22
N PHE A 219 -14.19 14.92 10.83
CA PHE A 219 -14.94 14.13 11.81
C PHE A 219 -14.02 13.73 12.98
N PRO A 220 -14.56 13.39 14.17
CA PRO A 220 -13.73 12.94 15.28
C PRO A 220 -12.98 11.65 14.91
N LEU A 221 -11.65 11.64 15.04
CA LEU A 221 -10.84 10.46 14.69
C LEU A 221 -11.23 9.18 15.45
N ALA A 222 -11.86 9.33 16.62
CA ALA A 222 -12.39 8.22 17.41
C ALA A 222 -13.53 7.46 16.72
N THR A 223 -14.18 8.05 15.73
CA THR A 223 -15.26 7.42 14.96
C THR A 223 -14.78 6.88 13.60
N LEU A 224 -13.46 6.88 13.36
CA LEU A 224 -12.87 6.18 12.23
C LEU A 224 -12.93 4.67 12.49
N HIS A 225 -13.74 3.95 11.70
CA HIS A 225 -13.82 2.50 11.73
C HIS A 225 -12.55 1.87 11.15
N CYS A 226 -12.17 2.26 9.93
CA CYS A 226 -10.88 1.93 9.36
C CYS A 226 -10.48 2.87 8.20
N ALA A 227 -9.19 2.94 7.91
CA ALA A 227 -8.67 3.47 6.65
C ALA A 227 -8.17 2.35 5.73
N ILE A 228 -8.25 2.53 4.42
CA ILE A 228 -7.64 1.64 3.44
C ILE A 228 -6.81 2.50 2.48
N ILE A 229 -5.51 2.32 2.51
CA ILE A 229 -4.52 3.10 1.77
C ILE A 229 -4.08 2.29 0.56
N PHE A 230 -4.03 2.92 -0.60
CA PHE A 230 -3.69 2.31 -1.88
C PHE A 230 -2.49 3.01 -2.49
N ASP A 231 -1.46 2.24 -2.83
CA ASP A 231 -0.24 2.77 -3.41
C ASP A 231 0.49 1.69 -4.21
N LEU A 232 0.90 2.02 -5.44
CA LEU A 232 1.54 1.11 -6.40
C LEU A 232 0.73 -0.17 -6.61
N LEU A 233 -0.29 -0.16 -7.47
CA LEU A 233 -1.26 -1.26 -7.48
C LEU A 233 -0.88 -2.43 -8.37
N VAL A 234 -0.34 -2.18 -9.56
CA VAL A 234 -0.25 -3.22 -10.59
C VAL A 234 1.06 -3.23 -11.35
N GLY A 235 1.63 -2.06 -11.64
CA GLY A 235 2.81 -1.89 -12.50
C GLY A 235 2.72 -2.64 -13.84
N PRO A 236 3.85 -2.77 -14.55
CA PRO A 236 3.97 -3.65 -15.70
C PRO A 236 3.89 -5.12 -15.37
N ARG A 237 3.29 -5.88 -16.29
CA ARG A 237 3.30 -7.34 -16.27
C ARG A 237 4.73 -7.86 -16.19
N ASN A 238 5.03 -8.54 -15.09
CA ASN A 238 6.36 -9.09 -14.84
C ASN A 238 6.40 -10.60 -15.16
N PRO A 239 7.13 -11.04 -16.22
CA PRO A 239 7.24 -12.46 -16.57
C PRO A 239 7.93 -13.31 -15.50
N VAL A 240 8.79 -12.71 -14.67
CA VAL A 240 9.45 -13.40 -13.56
C VAL A 240 8.41 -13.70 -12.47
N LEU A 241 7.66 -12.69 -12.03
CA LEU A 241 6.56 -12.89 -11.06
C LEU A 241 5.50 -13.85 -11.59
N ARG A 242 5.17 -13.80 -12.89
CA ARG A 242 4.22 -14.75 -13.51
C ARG A 242 4.69 -16.19 -13.43
N ARG A 243 5.95 -16.47 -13.78
CA ARG A 243 6.51 -17.85 -13.71
C ARG A 243 6.56 -18.37 -12.28
N ALA A 244 6.58 -17.48 -11.30
CA ALA A 244 6.55 -17.80 -9.89
C ALA A 244 5.14 -17.98 -9.30
N GLY A 245 4.08 -17.76 -10.08
CA GLY A 245 2.71 -17.75 -9.54
C GLY A 245 2.45 -16.58 -8.60
N LEU A 246 3.12 -15.44 -8.84
CA LEU A 246 3.01 -14.20 -8.06
C LEU A 246 2.48 -13.03 -8.88
N ALA A 247 2.17 -13.20 -10.17
CA ALA A 247 1.69 -12.11 -11.02
C ALA A 247 0.40 -11.46 -10.49
N ASP A 248 -0.47 -12.26 -9.90
CA ASP A 248 -1.78 -11.82 -9.44
C ASP A 248 -1.72 -11.31 -7.99
N VAL A 249 -0.58 -11.47 -7.29
CA VAL A 249 -0.44 -11.10 -5.88
C VAL A 249 -0.58 -9.59 -5.68
N VAL A 250 -1.33 -9.21 -4.66
CA VAL A 250 -1.40 -7.87 -4.08
C VAL A 250 -1.22 -8.02 -2.57
N PHE A 251 -0.30 -7.28 -1.98
CA PHE A 251 -0.03 -7.33 -0.55
C PHE A 251 -1.07 -6.52 0.22
N VAL A 252 -1.54 -7.08 1.33
CA VAL A 252 -2.47 -6.45 2.26
C VAL A 252 -1.81 -6.41 3.63
N LEU A 253 -1.36 -5.23 4.04
CA LEU A 253 -0.59 -5.01 5.26
C LEU A 253 -1.39 -4.23 6.30
N GLY A 254 -1.01 -4.33 7.57
CA GLY A 254 -1.67 -3.68 8.71
C GLY A 254 -2.79 -4.52 9.33
N ALA A 255 -3.22 -5.58 8.65
CA ALA A 255 -4.19 -6.54 9.17
C ALA A 255 -3.71 -7.21 10.47
N GLU A 256 -2.42 -7.47 10.62
CA GLU A 256 -1.82 -8.07 11.81
C GLU A 256 -2.04 -7.24 13.09
N ALA A 257 -2.22 -5.93 12.94
CA ALA A 257 -2.50 -5.02 14.05
C ALA A 257 -3.97 -5.06 14.52
N SER A 258 -4.84 -5.81 13.84
CA SER A 258 -6.25 -5.97 14.21
C SER A 258 -6.80 -7.33 13.77
N PRO A 259 -7.01 -8.29 14.69
CA PRO A 259 -7.68 -9.56 14.38
C PRO A 259 -9.03 -9.38 13.66
N GLY A 260 -9.79 -8.34 14.01
CA GLY A 260 -11.04 -8.01 13.31
C GLY A 260 -10.82 -7.63 11.86
N LEU A 261 -9.82 -6.79 11.59
CA LEU A 261 -9.47 -6.35 10.23
C LEU A 261 -8.85 -7.47 9.40
N ALA A 262 -8.04 -8.32 10.02
CA ALA A 262 -7.51 -9.53 9.39
C ALA A 262 -8.63 -10.50 9.00
N LYS A 263 -9.60 -10.73 9.89
CA LYS A 263 -10.78 -11.55 9.57
C LYS A 263 -11.57 -10.95 8.41
N LEU A 264 -11.73 -9.63 8.38
CA LEU A 264 -12.41 -8.92 7.31
C LEU A 264 -11.69 -9.10 5.97
N ALA A 265 -10.38 -8.82 5.92
CA ALA A 265 -9.57 -8.93 4.71
C ALA A 265 -9.54 -10.37 4.17
N ARG A 266 -9.34 -11.38 5.03
CA ARG A 266 -9.36 -12.81 4.64
C ARG A 266 -10.74 -13.28 4.19
N GLY A 267 -11.80 -12.69 4.76
CA GLY A 267 -13.18 -13.07 4.43
C GLY A 267 -13.59 -12.69 3.01
N VAL A 268 -12.91 -11.73 2.36
CA VAL A 268 -13.23 -11.33 0.99
C VAL A 268 -12.60 -12.34 0.00
N PRO A 269 -13.42 -13.08 -0.77
CA PRO A 269 -12.89 -14.03 -1.75
C PRO A 269 -12.08 -13.28 -2.83
N PRO A 270 -10.98 -13.87 -3.32
CA PRO A 270 -10.19 -13.27 -4.39
C PRO A 270 -11.00 -13.12 -5.67
N GLU A 271 -10.66 -12.10 -6.46
CA GLU A 271 -11.17 -11.93 -7.82
C GLU A 271 -10.27 -12.67 -8.81
N PRO A 272 -10.78 -13.26 -9.89
CA PRO A 272 -9.92 -13.84 -10.93
C PRO A 272 -8.89 -12.81 -11.44
N GLY A 273 -7.60 -13.15 -11.31
CA GLY A 273 -6.49 -12.26 -11.67
C GLY A 273 -5.95 -11.39 -10.53
N VAL A 274 -6.51 -11.48 -9.32
CA VAL A 274 -5.98 -10.84 -8.11
C VAL A 274 -6.00 -11.79 -6.93
N GLU A 275 -4.86 -11.88 -6.25
CA GLU A 275 -4.66 -12.68 -5.06
C GLU A 275 -4.19 -11.80 -3.90
N PRO A 276 -5.08 -11.45 -2.96
CA PRO A 276 -4.71 -10.73 -1.77
C PRO A 276 -3.86 -11.61 -0.86
N LEU A 277 -2.67 -11.14 -0.51
CA LEU A 277 -1.73 -11.86 0.33
C LEU A 277 -1.37 -11.00 1.56
N LEU A 278 -1.66 -11.52 2.75
CA LEU A 278 -1.33 -10.83 3.99
C LEU A 278 0.19 -10.78 4.19
N LEU A 279 0.69 -9.60 4.56
CA LEU A 279 2.10 -9.37 4.90
C LEU A 279 2.17 -8.30 5.99
N GLY A 280 2.91 -8.56 7.07
CA GLY A 280 3.03 -7.64 8.19
C GLY A 280 3.84 -6.39 7.85
N LEU A 281 3.38 -5.23 8.33
CA LEU A 281 4.10 -3.95 8.25
C LEU A 281 5.54 -4.05 8.78
N PRO A 282 5.85 -4.77 9.88
CA PRO A 282 7.23 -4.87 10.34
C PRO A 282 8.22 -5.40 9.29
N LEU A 283 7.78 -6.20 8.33
CA LEU A 283 8.65 -6.75 7.28
C LEU A 283 9.10 -5.71 6.23
N ILE A 284 8.39 -4.59 6.13
CA ILE A 284 8.70 -3.50 5.17
C ILE A 284 9.08 -2.19 5.87
N GLU A 285 8.82 -2.06 7.17
CA GLU A 285 9.06 -0.81 7.91
C GLU A 285 10.23 -0.89 8.88
N ALA A 286 10.51 -2.07 9.45
CA ALA A 286 11.50 -2.19 10.52
C ALA A 286 12.91 -2.35 9.94
N TYR A 287 13.84 -1.54 10.42
CA TYR A 287 15.25 -1.71 10.11
C TYR A 287 15.88 -2.73 11.08
N PRO A 288 16.32 -3.91 10.62
CA PRO A 288 16.75 -4.97 11.53
C PRO A 288 18.01 -4.62 12.31
N PHE A 289 18.73 -3.56 11.96
CA PHE A 289 19.95 -3.11 12.64
C PHE A 289 19.75 -1.81 13.42
N ILE A 290 18.57 -1.21 13.36
CA ILE A 290 18.18 -0.09 14.23
C ILE A 290 16.82 -0.44 14.86
N PRO A 291 16.84 -1.20 15.98
CA PRO A 291 15.63 -1.51 16.73
C PRO A 291 14.79 -0.24 16.94
N TRP A 292 13.46 -0.38 16.99
CA TRP A 292 12.48 0.69 17.24
C TRP A 292 12.29 1.73 16.12
N ARG A 293 13.20 1.86 15.15
CA ARG A 293 12.98 2.75 14.00
C ARG A 293 12.09 2.07 12.95
N ARG A 294 10.93 2.67 12.72
CA ARG A 294 9.99 2.32 11.65
C ARG A 294 9.80 3.49 10.72
N PHE A 295 9.68 3.20 9.44
CA PHE A 295 9.35 4.19 8.42
C PHE A 295 8.05 3.77 7.76
N ALA A 296 7.01 4.57 7.94
CA ALA A 296 5.79 4.42 7.15
C ALA A 296 6.12 4.57 5.66
N GLN A 297 5.49 3.76 4.82
CA GLN A 297 5.79 3.70 3.40
C GLN A 297 4.82 4.51 2.54
N SER A 298 3.73 5.03 3.12
CA SER A 298 2.69 5.77 2.39
C SER A 298 1.82 6.61 3.36
N ASP A 299 0.63 7.02 2.91
CA ASP A 299 -0.30 7.97 3.54
C ASP A 299 -0.85 7.58 4.93
N TYR A 300 -0.58 6.37 5.41
CA TYR A 300 -0.92 5.96 6.78
C TYR A 300 0.06 6.52 7.83
N HIS A 301 1.16 7.16 7.41
CA HIS A 301 2.13 7.78 8.31
C HIS A 301 1.46 8.68 9.36
N GLY A 302 0.68 9.66 8.91
CA GLY A 302 -0.01 10.58 9.79
C GLY A 302 -1.08 9.95 10.67
N LEU A 303 -1.72 8.86 10.20
CA LEU A 303 -2.74 8.14 10.96
C LEU A 303 -2.14 7.44 12.16
N ARG A 304 -0.96 6.84 11.99
CA ARG A 304 -0.20 6.24 13.09
C ARG A 304 0.15 7.29 14.14
N ASP A 305 0.66 8.44 13.72
CA ASP A 305 1.05 9.55 14.60
C ASP A 305 -0.15 10.21 15.31
N ALA A 306 -1.33 10.23 14.67
CA ALA A 306 -2.55 10.83 15.21
C ALA A 306 -3.30 9.94 16.22
N GLY A 307 -2.69 8.83 16.67
CA GLY A 307 -3.24 7.97 17.71
C GLY A 307 -3.59 6.55 17.28
N GLY A 308 -3.13 6.11 16.10
CA GLY A 308 -3.16 4.70 15.66
C GLY A 308 -4.57 4.11 15.58
N ARG A 309 -5.21 4.24 14.42
CA ARG A 309 -6.51 3.61 14.13
C ARG A 309 -6.38 2.45 13.16
N PRO A 310 -7.37 1.54 13.09
CA PRO A 310 -7.36 0.44 12.13
C PRO A 310 -7.11 0.91 10.70
N PHE A 311 -6.10 0.34 10.05
CA PHE A 311 -5.90 0.56 8.63
C PHE A 311 -5.35 -0.66 7.89
N LEU A 312 -5.67 -0.72 6.61
CA LEU A 312 -5.01 -1.60 5.64
C LEU A 312 -4.16 -0.77 4.69
N PHE A 313 -2.99 -1.29 4.35
CA PHE A 313 -2.17 -0.80 3.25
C PHE A 313 -2.17 -1.85 2.14
N VAL A 314 -2.67 -1.49 0.97
CA VAL A 314 -2.85 -2.38 -0.19
C VAL A 314 -1.92 -1.94 -1.30
N THR A 315 -1.01 -2.83 -1.71
CA THR A 315 0.03 -2.53 -2.69
C THR A 315 0.44 -3.76 -3.50
N GLY A 316 0.70 -3.59 -4.78
CA GLY A 316 1.40 -4.54 -5.65
C GLY A 316 2.92 -4.55 -5.44
N GLY A 317 3.45 -3.62 -4.65
CA GLY A 317 4.88 -3.40 -4.46
C GLY A 317 5.52 -2.66 -5.64
N ARG A 318 6.82 -2.40 -5.55
CA ARG A 318 7.53 -1.60 -6.56
C ARG A 318 7.82 -2.38 -7.84
N ALA A 319 7.46 -1.77 -8.96
CA ALA A 319 7.87 -2.23 -10.28
C ALA A 319 9.20 -1.59 -10.72
N PRO A 320 9.91 -2.15 -11.73
CA PRO A 320 11.12 -1.55 -12.29
C PRO A 320 10.95 -0.12 -12.83
N THR A 321 9.71 0.25 -13.17
CA THR A 321 9.35 1.59 -13.68
C THR A 321 9.13 2.63 -12.57
N TYR A 322 9.04 2.21 -11.31
CA TYR A 322 8.80 3.10 -10.17
C TYR A 322 9.79 4.29 -10.14
N HIS A 323 9.27 5.51 -9.96
CA HIS A 323 10.05 6.75 -9.94
C HIS A 323 10.93 6.97 -11.19
N THR A 324 10.52 6.44 -12.34
CA THR A 324 11.19 6.66 -13.63
C THR A 324 10.25 7.32 -14.63
N THR A 325 10.81 7.78 -15.74
CA THR A 325 10.04 8.29 -16.89
C THR A 325 9.26 7.20 -17.62
N GLU A 326 9.51 5.93 -17.29
CA GLU A 326 8.89 4.76 -17.92
C GLU A 326 7.60 4.32 -17.21
N ASP A 327 7.27 4.91 -16.04
CA ASP A 327 5.98 4.72 -15.37
C ASP A 327 4.84 5.41 -16.11
N THR A 328 4.50 4.85 -17.27
CA THR A 328 3.56 5.37 -18.26
C THR A 328 2.28 4.54 -18.28
N PRO A 329 1.13 5.13 -18.63
CA PRO A 329 -0.16 4.44 -18.58
C PRO A 329 -0.21 3.21 -19.50
N ASP A 330 0.56 3.18 -20.58
CA ASP A 330 0.62 2.03 -21.51
C ASP A 330 1.31 0.79 -20.93
N THR A 331 2.03 0.94 -19.81
CA THR A 331 2.77 -0.18 -19.20
C THR A 331 1.93 -1.01 -18.24
N LEU A 332 0.80 -0.49 -17.74
CA LEU A 332 0.07 -1.08 -16.62
C LEU A 332 -0.73 -2.35 -16.97
N ASP A 333 -0.85 -3.27 -16.00
CA ASP A 333 -1.77 -4.42 -16.10
C ASP A 333 -3.22 -4.03 -15.76
N TYR A 334 -3.92 -3.41 -16.71
CA TYR A 334 -5.31 -2.98 -16.50
C TYR A 334 -6.30 -4.11 -16.14
N PRO A 335 -6.21 -5.34 -16.70
CA PRO A 335 -7.03 -6.44 -16.23
C PRO A 335 -6.86 -6.74 -14.74
N LYS A 336 -5.61 -6.71 -14.24
CA LYS A 336 -5.33 -6.85 -12.80
C LYS A 336 -5.91 -5.67 -12.01
N LEU A 337 -5.77 -4.44 -12.51
CA LEU A 337 -6.31 -3.24 -11.84
C LEU A 337 -7.84 -3.29 -11.73
N ALA A 338 -8.52 -3.75 -12.77
CA ALA A 338 -9.98 -3.93 -12.75
C ALA A 338 -10.43 -5.03 -11.79
N ALA A 339 -9.72 -6.16 -11.76
CA ALA A 339 -9.96 -7.22 -10.77
C ALA A 339 -9.71 -6.73 -9.34
N LEU A 340 -8.67 -5.91 -9.14
CA LEU A 340 -8.38 -5.31 -7.83
C LEU A 340 -9.48 -4.34 -7.42
N ALA A 341 -9.97 -3.50 -8.33
CA ALA A 341 -11.07 -2.58 -8.09
C ALA A 341 -12.33 -3.31 -7.61
N ARG A 342 -12.66 -4.46 -8.23
CA ARG A 342 -13.77 -5.32 -7.82
C ARG A 342 -13.56 -5.93 -6.43
N TRP A 343 -12.36 -6.42 -6.15
CA TRP A 343 -12.02 -6.93 -4.81
C TRP A 343 -12.09 -5.82 -3.75
N VAL A 344 -11.59 -4.62 -4.05
CA VAL A 344 -11.68 -3.44 -3.18
C VAL A 344 -13.14 -3.02 -2.94
N ALA A 345 -14.00 -3.08 -3.95
CA ALA A 345 -15.43 -2.81 -3.77
C ALA A 345 -16.07 -3.79 -2.76
N ARG A 346 -15.74 -5.09 -2.85
CA ARG A 346 -16.19 -6.08 -1.86
C ARG A 346 -15.63 -5.82 -0.48
N LEU A 347 -14.33 -5.51 -0.39
CA LEU A 347 -13.68 -5.17 0.87
C LEU A 347 -14.36 -3.96 1.52
N LEU A 348 -14.62 -2.90 0.75
CA LEU A 348 -15.34 -1.72 1.20
C LEU A 348 -16.74 -2.09 1.71
N THR A 349 -17.54 -2.82 0.93
CA THR A 349 -18.89 -3.20 1.34
C THR A 349 -18.86 -4.01 2.63
N ARG A 350 -17.90 -4.94 2.78
CA ARG A 350 -17.74 -5.69 4.03
C ARG A 350 -17.25 -4.83 5.19
N SER A 351 -16.37 -3.86 4.97
CA SER A 351 -15.97 -2.89 6.00
C SER A 351 -17.14 -2.00 6.40
N ALA A 352 -18.00 -1.61 5.46
CA ALA A 352 -19.18 -0.80 5.74
C ALA A 352 -20.25 -1.58 6.51
N GLU A 353 -20.41 -2.89 6.23
CA GLU A 353 -21.42 -3.74 6.87
C GLU A 353 -20.90 -4.55 8.07
N GLY A 354 -19.58 -4.59 8.26
CA GLY A 354 -18.89 -5.41 9.24
C GLY A 354 -19.15 -5.00 10.70
N PRO A 355 -18.63 -5.78 11.66
CA PRO A 355 -18.81 -5.51 13.09
C PRO A 355 -18.39 -4.07 13.45
N PRO A 356 -19.02 -3.45 14.47
CA PRO A 356 -18.78 -2.04 14.81
C PRO A 356 -17.34 -1.73 15.22
N ASP A 357 -16.71 -2.63 15.97
CA ASP A 357 -15.44 -2.34 16.62
C ASP A 357 -14.29 -3.13 15.98
N LEU A 358 -13.32 -2.38 15.46
CA LEU A 358 -12.02 -2.90 15.06
C LEU A 358 -11.00 -2.42 16.09
N ASP A 359 -10.30 -3.36 16.70
CA ASP A 359 -9.17 -3.07 17.58
C ASP A 359 -7.94 -2.62 16.78
N TRP A 360 -6.98 -1.98 17.44
CA TRP A 360 -5.70 -1.66 16.81
C TRP A 360 -4.57 -1.78 17.83
N ALA A 361 -3.54 -2.55 17.46
CA ALA A 361 -2.32 -2.71 18.21
C ALA A 361 -1.13 -2.56 17.27
N ASP A 362 -0.54 -1.37 17.26
CA ASP A 362 0.68 -1.15 16.51
C ASP A 362 1.82 -2.03 17.06
N MET A 363 2.85 -2.32 16.26
CA MET A 363 3.91 -3.29 16.56
C MET A 363 3.42 -4.75 16.72
N ALA A 364 2.21 -5.07 16.25
CA ALA A 364 1.83 -6.46 16.06
C ALA A 364 2.56 -7.09 14.87
N ALA A 365 2.76 -8.40 14.94
CA ALA A 365 3.34 -9.21 13.89
C ALA A 365 2.63 -10.57 13.84
N ASP A 366 2.47 -11.14 12.65
CA ASP A 366 1.90 -12.48 12.47
C ASP A 366 2.97 -13.40 11.85
N PRO A 367 3.85 -14.01 12.68
CA PRO A 367 4.98 -14.78 12.17
C PRO A 367 4.57 -15.93 11.26
N LEU A 368 3.39 -16.53 11.47
CA LEU A 368 2.89 -17.62 10.64
C LEU A 368 2.47 -17.11 9.26
N ALA A 369 1.67 -16.03 9.21
CA ALA A 369 1.25 -15.43 7.95
C ALA A 369 2.48 -14.93 7.16
N ASP A 370 3.38 -14.25 7.87
CA ASP A 370 4.59 -13.66 7.32
C ASP A 370 5.54 -14.72 6.78
N ALA A 371 5.85 -15.78 7.53
CA ALA A 371 6.71 -16.85 7.04
C ALA A 371 6.11 -17.58 5.85
N ARG A 372 4.79 -17.82 5.83
CA ARG A 372 4.11 -18.43 4.67
C ARG A 372 4.23 -17.54 3.43
N THR A 373 3.96 -16.24 3.58
CA THR A 373 4.08 -15.27 2.49
C THR A 373 5.52 -15.18 1.98
N VAL A 374 6.50 -14.98 2.87
CA VAL A 374 7.92 -14.87 2.49
C VAL A 374 8.42 -16.16 1.84
N LEU A 375 8.04 -17.33 2.35
CA LEU A 375 8.41 -18.61 1.75
C LEU A 375 7.85 -18.77 0.33
N ARG A 376 6.63 -18.30 0.11
CA ARG A 376 6.03 -18.27 -1.23
C ARG A 376 6.79 -17.33 -2.16
N LEU A 377 7.20 -16.16 -1.68
CA LEU A 377 8.09 -15.27 -2.43
C LEU A 377 9.43 -15.94 -2.74
N CYS A 378 9.99 -16.74 -1.82
CA CYS A 378 11.23 -17.49 -2.08
C CYS A 378 11.09 -18.51 -3.21
N ALA A 379 9.89 -19.07 -3.44
CA ALA A 379 9.67 -20.04 -4.50
C ALA A 379 9.93 -19.46 -5.91
N ASN A 380 9.80 -18.13 -6.05
CA ASN A 380 10.08 -17.37 -7.28
C ASN A 380 11.50 -17.58 -7.83
N PHE A 381 12.47 -17.85 -6.96
CA PHE A 381 13.86 -17.92 -7.38
C PHE A 381 14.26 -19.22 -8.05
N GLY A 382 13.39 -20.24 -8.07
CA GLY A 382 13.74 -21.55 -8.60
C GLY A 382 14.97 -22.13 -7.88
N ASP A 383 15.98 -22.55 -8.63
CA ASP A 383 17.27 -23.01 -8.09
C ASP A 383 18.25 -21.88 -7.77
N GLY A 384 17.89 -20.63 -8.09
CA GLY A 384 18.69 -19.42 -7.91
C GLY A 384 19.87 -19.31 -8.86
N SER A 385 19.89 -20.06 -9.97
CA SER A 385 20.97 -20.06 -10.96
C SER A 385 21.20 -18.70 -11.64
N GLN A 386 20.20 -17.83 -11.64
CA GLN A 386 20.29 -16.43 -12.07
C GLN A 386 21.12 -15.54 -11.12
N PHE A 387 21.41 -16.00 -9.90
CA PHE A 387 22.16 -15.23 -8.91
C PHE A 387 23.61 -15.68 -8.76
N PRO A 388 24.54 -14.77 -8.41
CA PRO A 388 25.89 -15.14 -8.02
C PRO A 388 25.90 -16.19 -6.91
N TRP A 389 26.92 -17.04 -6.89
CA TRP A 389 26.94 -18.24 -6.04
C TRP A 389 26.73 -17.95 -4.54
N LEU A 390 27.29 -16.85 -4.02
CA LEU A 390 27.14 -16.41 -2.63
C LEU A 390 25.68 -16.08 -2.31
N LEU A 391 25.04 -15.28 -3.16
CA LEU A 391 23.65 -14.88 -3.00
C LEU A 391 22.72 -16.09 -3.14
N ARG A 392 22.96 -16.95 -4.14
CA ARG A 392 22.23 -18.21 -4.30
C ARG A 392 22.33 -19.10 -3.05
N ARG A 393 23.51 -19.21 -2.44
CA ARG A 393 23.71 -19.98 -1.21
C ARG A 393 22.96 -19.35 -0.03
N ALA A 394 23.01 -18.02 0.10
CA ALA A 394 22.26 -17.29 1.14
C ALA A 394 20.75 -17.49 1.01
N LEU A 395 20.18 -17.31 -0.20
CA LEU A 395 18.73 -17.47 -0.42
C LEU A 395 18.24 -18.91 -0.17
N ARG A 396 19.05 -19.93 -0.50
CA ARG A 396 18.73 -21.32 -0.15
C ARG A 396 18.75 -21.56 1.35
N ALA A 397 19.73 -20.98 2.06
CA ALA A 397 19.79 -21.05 3.52
C ALA A 397 18.61 -20.33 4.16
N ASP A 398 18.25 -19.15 3.66
CA ASP A 398 17.09 -18.38 4.10
C ASP A 398 15.80 -19.19 3.92
N ARG A 399 15.58 -19.78 2.73
CA ARG A 399 14.43 -20.64 2.46
C ARG A 399 14.33 -21.80 3.45
N ALA A 400 15.44 -22.50 3.70
CA ALA A 400 15.48 -23.62 4.65
C ALA A 400 15.20 -23.16 6.09
N ARG A 401 15.73 -22.01 6.49
CA ARG A 401 15.50 -21.44 7.82
C ARG A 401 14.04 -21.00 8.00
N ILE A 402 13.44 -20.35 7.01
CA ILE A 402 12.03 -19.96 7.03
C ILE A 402 11.15 -21.21 7.17
N GLN A 403 11.43 -22.28 6.42
CA GLN A 403 10.72 -23.55 6.56
C GLN A 403 10.83 -24.14 7.97
N ALA A 404 12.02 -24.12 8.56
CA ALA A 404 12.23 -24.61 9.91
C ALA A 404 11.47 -23.78 10.97
N LEU A 405 11.50 -22.44 10.85
CA LEU A 405 10.73 -21.54 11.72
C LEU A 405 9.23 -21.78 11.58
N LEU A 406 8.73 -21.84 10.33
CA LEU A 406 7.32 -22.08 10.04
C LEU A 406 6.85 -23.41 10.64
N HIS A 407 7.59 -24.51 10.42
CA HIS A 407 7.24 -25.81 11.02
C HIS A 407 7.22 -25.77 12.56
N ALA A 408 8.17 -25.07 13.18
CA ALA A 408 8.20 -24.95 14.64
C ALA A 408 6.99 -24.18 15.18
N TRP A 409 6.65 -23.04 14.55
CA TRP A 409 5.49 -22.23 14.95
C TRP A 409 4.16 -22.93 14.67
N GLU A 410 4.04 -23.67 13.57
CA GLU A 410 2.87 -24.52 13.28
C GLU A 410 2.70 -25.66 14.29
N ALA A 411 3.82 -26.16 14.84
CA ALA A 411 3.82 -27.14 15.93
C ALA A 411 3.53 -26.53 17.32
N GLY A 412 3.28 -25.21 17.40
CA GLY A 412 2.91 -24.51 18.63
C GLY A 412 4.07 -23.88 19.40
N ALA A 413 5.29 -23.84 18.84
CA ALA A 413 6.39 -23.09 19.45
C ALA A 413 6.08 -21.58 19.42
N ALA A 414 6.30 -20.90 20.56
CA ALA A 414 6.13 -19.45 20.65
C ALA A 414 7.24 -18.74 19.86
N PRO A 415 6.90 -17.85 18.90
CA PRO A 415 7.89 -17.04 18.20
C PRO A 415 8.65 -16.11 19.15
N THR A 416 9.92 -15.90 18.88
CA THR A 416 10.75 -14.92 19.60
C THR A 416 11.08 -13.71 18.72
N ASP A 417 11.37 -12.57 19.34
CA ASP A 417 11.81 -11.36 18.63
C ASP A 417 13.07 -11.59 17.79
N ALA A 418 13.98 -12.46 18.25
CA ALA A 418 15.18 -12.83 17.52
C ALA A 418 14.84 -13.60 16.24
N GLU A 419 13.96 -14.59 16.30
CA GLU A 419 13.53 -15.36 15.13
C GLU A 419 12.73 -14.51 14.14
N TYR A 420 11.88 -13.62 14.63
CA TYR A 420 11.13 -12.74 13.74
C TYR A 420 12.04 -11.67 13.10
N ARG A 421 13.07 -11.19 13.81
CA ARG A 421 14.12 -10.35 13.22
C ARG A 421 14.93 -11.10 12.16
N GLU A 422 15.22 -12.38 12.38
CA GLU A 422 15.82 -13.24 11.36
C GLU A 422 14.92 -13.31 10.12
N LEU A 423 13.61 -13.52 10.28
CA LEU A 423 12.63 -13.50 9.18
C LEU A 423 12.66 -12.16 8.42
N ALA A 424 12.63 -11.03 9.13
CA ALA A 424 12.73 -9.71 8.52
C ALA A 424 14.02 -9.55 7.68
N LEU A 425 15.18 -9.96 8.21
CA LEU A 425 16.46 -9.93 7.47
C LEU A 425 16.43 -10.80 6.21
N MET A 426 15.81 -11.97 6.27
CA MET A 426 15.62 -12.85 5.11
C MET A 426 14.73 -12.20 4.07
N THR A 427 13.62 -11.59 4.49
CA THR A 427 12.74 -10.80 3.61
C THR A 427 13.51 -9.64 2.97
N LEU A 428 14.38 -8.94 3.69
CA LEU A 428 15.20 -7.88 3.11
C LEU A 428 16.19 -8.40 2.05
N ARG A 429 16.86 -9.53 2.31
CA ARG A 429 17.74 -10.15 1.31
C ARG A 429 16.96 -10.58 0.08
N LEU A 430 15.80 -11.21 0.28
CA LEU A 430 14.88 -11.58 -0.80
C LEU A 430 14.48 -10.35 -1.60
N GLN A 431 14.12 -9.27 -0.91
CA GLN A 431 13.79 -8.00 -1.52
C GLN A 431 14.98 -7.41 -2.33
N ALA A 432 16.20 -7.51 -1.85
CA ALA A 432 17.37 -7.04 -2.58
C ALA A 432 17.68 -7.85 -3.86
N THR A 433 17.06 -9.02 -4.08
CA THR A 433 17.34 -9.84 -5.26
C THR A 433 16.58 -9.42 -6.51
N HIS A 434 15.46 -8.70 -6.38
CA HIS A 434 14.81 -8.09 -7.55
C HIS A 434 15.28 -6.64 -7.79
N TRP A 435 16.46 -6.30 -7.27
CA TRP A 435 17.13 -5.01 -7.43
C TRP A 435 17.38 -4.64 -8.90
N HIS A 436 17.19 -3.35 -9.22
CA HIS A 436 17.53 -2.73 -10.50
C HIS A 436 18.64 -1.66 -10.30
N PRO A 437 19.59 -1.50 -11.26
CA PRO A 437 20.76 -0.61 -11.15
C PRO A 437 20.52 0.90 -10.94
N THR A 438 19.28 1.37 -10.88
CA THR A 438 18.92 2.80 -10.70
C THR A 438 18.83 3.23 -9.23
N GLY A 439 18.92 2.32 -8.25
CA GLY A 439 18.94 2.71 -6.82
C GLY A 439 18.67 1.57 -5.85
N TRP A 440 18.79 1.86 -4.55
CA TRP A 440 18.44 0.94 -3.46
C TRP A 440 16.95 0.93 -3.24
N TRP A 441 16.21 -0.08 -3.69
CA TRP A 441 14.78 -0.20 -3.40
C TRP A 441 14.42 -1.69 -3.23
N PHE A 442 13.75 -1.99 -2.12
CA PHE A 442 13.44 -3.32 -1.65
C PHE A 442 12.41 -3.99 -2.61
N ALA A 443 12.52 -5.23 -3.07
CA ALA A 443 11.52 -5.75 -4.04
C ALA A 443 10.08 -5.95 -3.53
N VAL A 444 9.77 -5.55 -2.29
CA VAL A 444 8.42 -5.23 -1.86
C VAL A 444 8.27 -3.72 -1.60
N TRP A 445 9.37 -2.97 -1.39
CA TRP A 445 9.50 -1.50 -1.32
C TRP A 445 10.88 -0.92 -1.69
#